data_AF-A0A7Y1YJX4-F1
#
_entry.id   AF-A0A7Y1YJX4-F1
#
_cell.length_a   1.000
_cell.length_b   1.000
_cell.length_c   1.000
_cell.angle_alpha   90.00
_cell.angle_beta   90.00
_cell.angle_gamma   90.00
#
_symmetry.space_group_name_H-M   'P 1'
#
loop_
_entity.id
_entity.type
_entity.pdbx_description
1 polymer ?
#
loop_
_entity_poly.entity_id
_entity_poly.type
_entity_poly.pdbx_seq_one_letter_code
_entity_poly.pdbx_strand_id
1 'polypeptide(L)'
;MKNSVVFINLMVLMLVSPFIISAQDVKIGDVYTIGASDNTTYDHIIFPRKHTIIKRGGIANFKRVAGMAVVVKGITYDADGMTIVTLERVDGIRFFSAFRKIEAKLESAVNEGELISR
;
A
#
# COMPACT_ATOMS: atom_id res chain seq x y z
N MET A 1 -32.30 38.51 -16.32
CA MET A 1 -31.72 37.81 -15.15
C MET A 1 -31.90 36.28 -15.14
N LYS A 2 -32.55 35.66 -16.13
CA LYS A 2 -32.76 34.19 -16.16
C LYS A 2 -31.56 33.40 -16.70
N ASN A 3 -30.66 34.06 -17.42
CA ASN A 3 -29.51 33.42 -18.09
C ASN A 3 -28.28 33.26 -17.17
N SER A 4 -28.21 34.02 -16.06
CA SER A 4 -27.13 33.89 -15.06
C SER A 4 -27.24 32.62 -14.22
N VAL A 5 -28.45 32.14 -13.96
CA VAL A 5 -28.68 30.94 -13.13
C VAL A 5 -28.28 29.65 -13.87
N VAL A 6 -28.37 29.66 -15.21
CA VAL A 6 -27.92 28.56 -16.07
C VAL A 6 -26.39 28.48 -16.08
N PHE A 7 -25.70 29.62 -16.06
CA PHE A 7 -24.23 29.67 -16.02
C PHE A 7 -23.66 29.16 -14.69
N ILE A 8 -24.34 29.41 -13.58
CA ILE A 8 -23.94 28.92 -12.25
C ILE A 8 -24.10 27.39 -12.15
N ASN A 9 -25.17 26.82 -12.73
CA ASN A 9 -25.35 25.36 -12.76
C ASN A 9 -24.33 24.63 -13.65
N LEU A 10 -23.83 25.28 -14.71
CA LEU A 10 -22.81 24.70 -15.59
C LEU A 10 -21.42 24.64 -14.93
N MET A 11 -21.12 25.54 -13.98
CA MET A 11 -19.82 25.61 -13.31
C MET A 11 -19.65 24.56 -12.20
N VAL A 12 -20.75 24.03 -11.63
CA VAL A 12 -20.71 23.01 -10.56
C VAL A 12 -20.34 21.62 -11.11
N LEU A 13 -20.46 21.38 -12.42
CA LEU A 13 -20.19 20.07 -13.02
C LEU A 13 -18.69 19.77 -13.25
N MET A 14 -17.79 20.74 -13.07
CA MET A 14 -16.34 20.57 -13.31
C MET A 14 -15.51 20.16 -12.08
N LEU A 15 -16.10 19.96 -10.90
CA LEU A 15 -15.35 19.66 -9.66
C LEU A 15 -15.21 18.18 -9.34
N VAL A 16 -15.75 17.28 -10.17
CA VAL A 16 -15.54 15.83 -10.04
C VAL A 16 -14.65 15.37 -11.18
N SER A 17 -13.33 15.50 -10.99
CA SER A 17 -12.39 14.71 -11.78
C SER A 17 -12.56 13.24 -11.40
N PRO A 18 -12.79 12.32 -12.34
CA PRO A 18 -12.62 10.91 -12.04
C PRO A 18 -11.15 10.71 -11.72
N PHE A 19 -10.85 10.31 -10.48
CA PHE A 19 -9.55 9.76 -10.15
C PHE A 19 -9.40 8.49 -10.99
N ILE A 20 -8.71 8.58 -12.12
CA ILE A 20 -8.32 7.42 -12.91
C ILE A 20 -7.21 6.75 -12.12
N ILE A 21 -7.58 5.78 -11.28
CA ILE A 21 -6.63 4.83 -10.73
C ILE A 21 -6.09 4.05 -11.94
N SER A 22 -4.91 4.44 -12.41
CA SER A 22 -4.16 3.59 -13.33
C SER A 22 -3.78 2.36 -12.51
N ALA A 23 -4.50 1.26 -12.72
CA ALA A 23 -4.10 -0.03 -12.17
C ALA A 23 -2.69 -0.29 -12.70
N GLN A 24 -1.69 -0.13 -11.85
CA GLN A 24 -0.33 -0.44 -12.23
C GLN A 24 -0.30 -1.97 -12.38
N ASP A 25 -0.05 -2.45 -13.60
CA ASP A 25 0.02 -3.89 -13.90
C ASP A 25 1.18 -4.51 -13.12
N VAL A 26 0.90 -4.94 -11.90
CA VAL A 26 1.85 -5.61 -11.01
C VAL A 26 2.02 -7.06 -11.44
N LYS A 27 3.26 -7.54 -11.39
CA LYS A 27 3.63 -8.91 -11.74
C LYS A 27 4.33 -9.58 -10.57
N ILE A 28 4.16 -10.89 -10.49
CA ILE A 28 4.96 -11.71 -9.58
C ILE A 28 6.42 -11.58 -9.98
N GLY A 29 7.27 -11.22 -9.03
CA GLY A 29 8.68 -10.92 -9.26
C GLY A 29 9.03 -9.43 -9.22
N ASP A 30 8.04 -8.53 -9.27
CA ASP A 30 8.28 -7.10 -9.14
C ASP A 30 8.84 -6.76 -7.77
N VAL A 31 9.75 -5.77 -7.73
CA VAL A 31 10.47 -5.38 -6.51
C VAL A 31 10.08 -3.96 -6.12
N TYR A 32 9.70 -3.81 -4.86
CA TYR A 32 9.39 -2.54 -4.23
C TYR A 32 10.32 -2.29 -3.06
N THR A 33 10.42 -1.04 -2.65
CA THR A 33 11.07 -0.64 -1.41
C THR A 33 10.00 -0.17 -0.43
N ILE A 34 10.03 -0.67 0.81
CA ILE A 34 9.17 -0.14 1.86
C ILE A 34 9.63 1.28 2.17
N GLY A 35 8.75 2.27 1.96
CA GLY A 35 9.03 3.67 2.27
C GLY A 35 9.12 3.92 3.77
N ALA A 36 9.56 5.13 4.12
CA ALA A 36 9.43 5.60 5.49
C ALA A 36 8.00 6.09 5.70
N SER A 37 7.34 5.64 6.76
CA SER A 37 6.11 6.28 7.21
C SER A 37 6.48 7.45 8.11
N ASP A 38 5.98 8.65 7.79
CA ASP A 38 6.04 9.81 8.68
C ASP A 38 5.20 9.56 9.95
N ASN A 39 4.18 8.72 9.82
CA ASN A 39 3.40 8.20 10.92
C ASN A 39 4.14 7.05 11.59
N THR A 40 3.95 6.88 12.89
CA THR A 40 4.56 5.75 13.64
C THR A 40 4.06 4.37 13.20
N THR A 41 3.16 4.31 12.22
CA THR A 41 2.41 3.14 11.75
C THR A 41 2.31 3.13 10.23
N TYR A 42 2.11 1.93 9.68
CA TYR A 42 1.75 1.73 8.28
C TYR A 42 0.27 1.38 8.22
N ASP A 43 -0.45 2.04 7.32
CA ASP A 43 -1.89 1.93 7.17
C ASP A 43 -2.26 0.99 6.00
N HIS A 44 -1.38 0.89 4.99
CA HIS A 44 -1.65 0.13 3.76
C HIS A 44 -0.77 -1.12 3.62
N ILE A 45 0.36 -1.19 4.32
CA ILE A 45 1.11 -2.44 4.56
C ILE A 45 0.58 -3.13 5.82
N ILE A 46 0.04 -4.34 5.63
CA ILE A 46 -0.61 -5.11 6.68
C ILE A 46 0.44 -5.88 7.48
N PHE A 47 1.02 -5.22 8.48
CA PHE A 47 1.93 -5.86 9.41
C PHE A 47 1.18 -6.62 10.52
N PRO A 48 1.72 -7.76 11.00
CA PRO A 48 1.20 -8.43 12.18
C PRO A 48 1.23 -7.50 13.41
N ARG A 49 0.19 -7.59 14.25
CA ARG A 49 0.12 -6.81 15.48
C ARG A 49 1.31 -7.11 16.40
N LYS A 50 1.77 -6.10 17.16
CA LYS A 50 2.90 -6.20 18.11
C LYS A 50 2.82 -7.43 19.02
N HIS A 51 1.66 -7.73 19.59
CA HIS A 51 1.50 -8.90 20.46
C HIS A 51 1.67 -10.22 19.70
N THR A 52 1.20 -10.31 18.46
CA THR A 52 1.35 -11.51 17.62
C THR A 52 2.82 -11.75 17.28
N ILE A 53 3.56 -10.66 17.00
CA ILE A 53 5.00 -10.71 16.78
C ILE A 53 5.72 -11.26 18.01
N ILE A 54 5.47 -10.68 19.19
CA ILE A 54 6.12 -11.09 20.44
C ILE A 54 5.78 -12.54 20.81
N LYS A 55 4.50 -12.94 20.67
CA LYS A 55 4.06 -14.32 20.95
C LYS A 55 4.72 -15.36 20.04
N ARG A 56 5.13 -14.98 18.83
CA ARG A 56 5.90 -15.85 17.92
C ARG A 56 7.42 -15.75 18.09
N GLY A 57 7.91 -15.07 19.13
CA GLY A 57 9.33 -14.88 19.40
C GLY A 57 10.01 -13.84 18.51
N GLY A 58 9.24 -13.00 17.83
CA GLY A 58 9.74 -11.95 16.97
C GLY A 58 10.04 -10.63 17.69
N ILE A 59 10.71 -9.71 17.00
CA ILE A 59 11.05 -8.37 17.49
C ILE A 59 10.19 -7.34 16.77
N ALA A 60 9.26 -6.72 17.47
CA ALA A 60 8.31 -5.74 16.92
C ALA A 60 8.94 -4.34 16.72
N ASN A 61 9.94 -4.26 15.85
CA ASN A 61 10.60 -3.01 15.49
C ASN A 61 10.16 -2.54 14.09
N PHE A 62 9.06 -1.78 14.06
CA PHE A 62 8.47 -1.24 12.82
C PHE A 62 9.34 -0.17 12.16
N LYS A 63 10.20 0.53 12.90
CA LYS A 63 11.12 1.53 12.32
C LYS A 63 12.15 0.90 11.38
N ARG A 64 12.50 -0.37 11.59
CA ARG A 64 13.51 -1.07 10.80
C ARG A 64 12.99 -1.58 9.45
N VAL A 65 11.68 -1.59 9.22
CA VAL A 65 11.11 -2.09 7.96
C VAL A 65 11.26 -1.11 6.80
N ALA A 66 11.39 0.18 7.11
CA ALA A 66 11.68 1.20 6.11
C ALA A 66 13.01 0.93 5.41
N GLY A 67 13.03 1.11 4.08
CA GLY A 67 14.18 0.85 3.21
C GLY A 67 14.37 -0.63 2.84
N MET A 68 13.57 -1.56 3.36
CA MET A 68 13.67 -2.97 2.97
C MET A 68 13.16 -3.17 1.54
N ALA A 69 13.95 -3.87 0.72
CA ALA A 69 13.52 -4.33 -0.59
C ALA A 69 12.66 -5.60 -0.45
N VAL A 70 11.51 -5.59 -1.10
CA VAL A 70 10.51 -6.66 -1.07
C VAL A 70 10.10 -7.05 -2.48
N VAL A 71 9.86 -8.34 -2.69
CA VAL A 71 9.44 -8.91 -3.96
C VAL A 71 8.01 -9.41 -3.88
N VAL A 72 7.22 -9.16 -4.93
CA VAL A 72 5.86 -9.68 -5.08
C VAL A 72 5.93 -11.20 -5.32
N LYS A 73 5.30 -11.96 -4.42
CA LYS A 73 5.19 -13.42 -4.49
C LYS A 73 3.79 -13.92 -4.80
N GLY A 74 2.79 -13.06 -4.69
CA GLY A 74 1.41 -13.38 -4.95
C GLY A 74 0.59 -12.12 -5.16
N ILE A 75 -0.44 -12.25 -5.98
CA ILE A 75 -1.40 -11.18 -6.28
C ILE A 75 -2.78 -11.79 -6.05
N THR A 76 -3.58 -11.09 -5.25
CA THR A 76 -4.96 -11.42 -4.93
C THR A 76 -5.79 -10.15 -5.00
N TYR A 77 -7.11 -10.29 -5.00
CA TYR A 77 -8.02 -9.14 -5.02
C TYR A 77 -8.96 -9.23 -3.82
N ASP A 78 -9.29 -8.09 -3.23
CA ASP A 78 -10.33 -8.04 -2.21
C ASP A 78 -11.75 -8.06 -2.85
N ALA A 79 -12.78 -8.04 -2.00
CA ALA A 79 -14.16 -8.07 -2.45
C ALA A 79 -14.57 -6.81 -3.24
N ASP A 80 -13.87 -5.70 -3.04
CA ASP A 80 -14.09 -4.42 -3.71
C ASP A 80 -13.24 -4.28 -5.00
N GLY A 81 -12.41 -5.29 -5.30
CA GLY A 81 -11.53 -5.35 -6.46
C GLY A 81 -10.16 -4.68 -6.27
N MET A 82 -9.78 -4.29 -5.04
CA MET A 82 -8.45 -3.72 -4.79
C MET A 82 -7.37 -4.80 -4.87
N THR A 83 -6.20 -4.43 -5.40
CA THR A 83 -5.08 -5.36 -5.55
C THR A 83 -4.36 -5.54 -4.21
N ILE A 84 -4.37 -6.76 -3.70
CA ILE A 84 -3.59 -7.17 -2.53
C ILE A 84 -2.37 -7.95 -3.02
N VAL A 85 -1.18 -7.44 -2.68
CA VAL A 85 0.08 -8.11 -3.00
C VAL A 85 0.65 -8.81 -1.79
N THR A 86 1.09 -10.05 -1.97
CA THR A 86 1.89 -10.78 -0.98
C THR A 86 3.37 -10.51 -1.23
N LEU A 87 4.06 -10.01 -0.21
CA LEU A 87 5.44 -9.55 -0.27
C LEU A 87 6.37 -10.42 0.58
N GLU A 88 7.57 -10.70 0.07
CA GLU A 88 8.67 -11.33 0.80
C GLU A 88 9.93 -10.45 0.69
N ARG A 89 10.80 -10.43 1.70
CA ARG A 89 12.06 -9.68 1.58
C ARG A 89 12.93 -10.29 0.51
N VAL A 90 13.55 -9.44 -0.32
CA VAL A 90 14.48 -9.88 -1.38
C VAL A 90 15.67 -10.64 -0.78
N ASP A 91 16.12 -10.27 0.42
CA ASP A 91 17.22 -10.93 1.13
C ASP A 91 16.85 -12.29 1.75
N GLY A 92 15.59 -12.73 1.64
CA GLY A 92 15.10 -14.00 2.17
C GLY A 92 14.99 -14.06 3.71
N ILE A 93 15.31 -12.98 4.41
CA ILE A 93 15.16 -12.89 5.88
C ILE A 93 13.68 -12.68 6.22
N ARG A 94 13.27 -13.11 7.42
CA ARG A 94 11.90 -12.90 7.90
C ARG A 94 11.67 -11.45 8.37
N PHE A 95 10.47 -10.93 8.16
CA PHE A 95 9.97 -9.75 8.85
C PHE A 95 9.82 -10.03 10.34
N PHE A 96 10.26 -9.07 11.16
CA PHE A 96 10.24 -9.17 12.63
C PHE A 96 10.84 -10.48 13.19
N SER A 97 11.77 -11.10 12.45
CA SER A 97 12.35 -12.43 12.75
C SER A 97 11.37 -13.62 12.75
N ALA A 98 10.08 -13.41 12.46
CA ALA A 98 9.04 -14.44 12.63
C ALA A 98 8.19 -14.69 11.37
N PHE A 99 7.97 -13.69 10.52
CA PHE A 99 7.04 -13.78 9.38
C PHE A 99 7.79 -13.75 8.06
N ARG A 100 7.59 -14.73 7.20
CA ARG A 100 8.23 -14.74 5.86
C ARG A 100 7.55 -13.77 4.89
N LYS A 101 6.23 -13.64 5.03
CA LYS A 101 5.38 -12.90 4.10
C LYS A 101 4.57 -11.85 4.85
N ILE A 102 4.29 -10.76 4.18
CA ILE A 102 3.33 -9.72 4.58
C ILE A 102 2.44 -9.40 3.39
N GLU A 103 1.33 -8.72 3.63
CA GLU A 103 0.41 -8.26 2.59
C GLU A 103 0.39 -6.74 2.53
N ALA A 104 0.07 -6.18 1.37
CA ALA A 104 -0.14 -4.75 1.21
C ALA A 104 -1.25 -4.49 0.20
N LYS A 105 -2.02 -3.42 0.43
CA LYS A 105 -2.94 -2.85 -0.57
C LYS A 105 -2.11 -2.03 -1.54
N LEU A 106 -1.91 -2.54 -2.76
CA LEU A 106 -0.89 -2.04 -3.67
C LEU A 106 -1.11 -0.57 -4.02
N GLU A 107 -2.30 -0.24 -4.53
CA GLU A 107 -2.59 1.10 -5.04
C GLU A 107 -2.47 2.15 -3.92
N SER A 108 -3.06 1.88 -2.75
CA SER A 108 -3.00 2.79 -1.61
C SER A 108 -1.59 2.92 -1.04
N ALA A 109 -0.86 1.80 -0.90
CA ALA A 109 0.50 1.82 -0.37
C ALA A 109 1.47 2.58 -1.29
N VAL A 110 1.29 2.47 -2.61
CA VAL A 110 2.09 3.25 -3.58
C VAL A 110 1.73 4.73 -3.52
N ASN A 111 0.44 5.05 -3.48
CA ASN A 111 -0.03 6.44 -3.43
C ASN A 111 0.43 7.19 -2.16
N GLU A 112 0.49 6.50 -1.02
CA GLU A 112 0.95 7.09 0.25
C GLU A 112 2.47 6.98 0.47
N GLY A 113 3.20 6.39 -0.48
CA GLY A 113 4.65 6.24 -0.39
C GLY A 113 5.12 5.16 0.59
N GLU A 114 4.21 4.31 1.11
CA GLU A 114 4.58 3.14 1.90
C GLU A 114 5.28 2.06 1.05
N LEU A 115 4.92 1.97 -0.24
CA LEU A 115 5.63 1.17 -1.24
C LEU A 115 6.14 2.08 -2.35
N ILE A 116 7.44 2.03 -2.59
CA ILE A 116 8.10 2.81 -3.63
C ILE A 116 8.56 1.83 -4.70
N SER A 117 8.04 1.97 -5.91
CA SER A 117 8.55 1.22 -7.07
C SER A 117 10.02 1.58 -7.27
N ARG A 118 10.86 0.55 -7.41
CA ARG A 118 12.28 0.73 -7.73
C ARG A 118 12.47 0.97 -9.23
#